data_AF-A0AAP3HDJ4-F1
#
_entry.id   AF-A0AAP3HDJ4-F1
#
_cell.length_a   1.000
_cell.length_b   1.000
_cell.length_c   1.000
_cell.angle_alpha   90.00
_cell.angle_beta   90.00
_cell.angle_gamma   90.00
#
_symmetry.space_group_name_H-M   'P 1'
#
loop_
_entity.id
_entity.type
_entity.pdbx_description
1 polymer ?
#
loop_
_entity_poly.entity_id
_entity_poly.type
_entity_poly.pdbx_seq_one_letter_code
_entity_poly.pdbx_strand_id
1 'polypeptide(L)'
;SLEQALTILTSEKPQKSDAEKALNFAIAHLSEREAAFTRSDLLKVALTQAIGKAGLNELNNVLDKVMTNGDLISGGNEILTTKEAVAFEESIIKNVKAGINTIKPLMSGDEARKQLEPTHLTKGQKEACELITTTTDQFIMIQGYAGTGKTTMTRSAIDTIRHVQSMTHEEVKLIAVAPTHQAVKEMRALGIEAQTLKSFLIEQEQEATLSKETLVLLDESSMVSNRDCASLIQKIHDSGARCTMLGDISQHQSIESGKPSKILIQEGSIKVACMDDLVRQQVIEYKKAIETLITGDIDKAL
;
A
#
# COMPACT_ATOMS: atom_id res chain seq x y z
N SER A 1 -21.23 -34.65 2.98
CA SER A 1 -20.45 -35.90 2.88
C SER A 1 -19.38 -35.75 1.80
N LEU A 2 -18.37 -36.63 1.76
CA LEU A 2 -17.37 -36.67 0.69
C LEU A 2 -18.01 -36.80 -0.71
N GLU A 3 -19.16 -37.46 -0.78
CA GLU A 3 -19.99 -37.55 -1.99
C GLU A 3 -20.54 -36.20 -2.45
N GLN A 4 -21.03 -35.34 -1.55
CA GLN A 4 -21.51 -34.00 -1.92
C GLN A 4 -20.38 -33.10 -2.45
N ALA A 5 -19.17 -33.21 -1.88
CA ALA A 5 -18.01 -32.48 -2.38
C ALA A 5 -17.58 -32.99 -3.78
N LEU A 6 -17.63 -34.31 -3.99
CA LEU A 6 -17.41 -34.94 -5.29
C LEU A 6 -18.46 -34.53 -6.32
N THR A 7 -19.75 -34.46 -5.96
CA THR A 7 -20.83 -34.00 -6.85
C THR A 7 -20.66 -32.54 -7.26
N ILE A 8 -20.20 -31.66 -6.37
CA ILE A 8 -19.90 -30.26 -6.69
C ILE A 8 -18.65 -30.14 -7.59
N LEU A 9 -17.69 -31.06 -7.45
CA LEU A 9 -16.49 -31.12 -8.30
C LEU A 9 -16.75 -31.78 -9.67
N THR A 10 -17.74 -32.67 -9.77
CA THR A 10 -18.11 -33.38 -11.01
C THR A 10 -19.30 -32.79 -11.76
N SER A 11 -20.07 -31.87 -11.15
CA SER A 11 -21.08 -31.10 -11.88
C SER A 11 -20.38 -30.30 -12.98
N GLU A 12 -20.83 -30.47 -14.23
CA GLU A 12 -20.34 -29.68 -15.36
C GLU A 12 -20.45 -28.20 -15.02
N LYS A 13 -19.31 -27.52 -14.87
CA LYS A 13 -19.29 -26.07 -14.72
C LYS A 13 -20.06 -25.50 -15.93
N PRO A 14 -21.05 -24.61 -15.73
CA PRO A 14 -21.80 -24.04 -16.83
C PRO A 14 -20.81 -23.50 -17.87
N GLN A 15 -20.95 -23.97 -19.11
CA GLN A 15 -20.03 -23.64 -20.18
C GLN A 15 -20.11 -22.14 -20.42
N LYS A 16 -19.08 -21.41 -19.97
CA LYS A 16 -19.04 -19.96 -20.11
C LYS A 16 -19.19 -19.59 -21.59
N SER A 17 -20.06 -18.63 -21.89
CA SER A 17 -20.17 -18.09 -23.25
C SER A 17 -18.85 -17.46 -23.69
N ASP A 18 -18.63 -17.31 -25.00
CA ASP A 18 -17.40 -16.68 -25.48
C ASP A 18 -17.33 -15.19 -25.08
N ALA A 19 -18.48 -14.53 -24.97
CA ALA A 19 -18.59 -13.19 -24.38
C ALA A 19 -18.14 -13.16 -22.91
N GLU A 20 -18.56 -14.14 -22.09
CA GLU A 20 -18.14 -14.26 -20.70
C GLU A 20 -16.64 -14.55 -20.56
N LYS A 21 -16.07 -15.41 -21.42
CA LYS A 21 -14.63 -15.66 -21.42
C LYS A 21 -13.85 -14.39 -21.78
N ALA A 22 -14.28 -13.68 -22.81
CA ALA A 22 -13.63 -12.47 -23.27
C ALA A 22 -13.70 -11.34 -22.24
N LEU A 23 -14.87 -11.13 -21.60
CA LEU A 23 -15.02 -10.13 -20.57
C LEU A 23 -14.20 -10.49 -19.31
N ASN A 24 -14.23 -11.74 -18.85
CA ASN A 24 -13.42 -12.17 -17.71
C ASN A 24 -11.91 -11.98 -17.97
N PHE A 25 -11.46 -12.27 -19.20
CA PHE A 25 -10.10 -12.00 -19.61
C PHE A 25 -9.78 -10.50 -19.55
N ALA A 26 -10.66 -9.64 -20.07
CA ALA A 26 -10.46 -8.20 -20.06
C ALA A 26 -10.42 -7.62 -18.63
N ILE A 27 -11.31 -8.08 -17.74
CA ILE A 27 -11.31 -7.70 -16.32
C ILE A 27 -9.98 -8.11 -15.67
N ALA A 28 -9.56 -9.37 -15.83
CA ALA A 28 -8.30 -9.85 -15.26
C ALA A 28 -7.10 -9.05 -15.79
N HIS A 29 -7.05 -8.84 -17.11
CA HIS A 29 -5.94 -8.12 -17.75
C HIS A 29 -5.82 -6.66 -17.31
N LEU A 30 -6.95 -5.95 -17.19
CA LEU A 30 -6.94 -4.55 -16.75
C LEU A 30 -6.71 -4.43 -15.24
N SER A 31 -7.35 -5.28 -14.43
CA SER A 31 -7.23 -5.22 -12.97
C SER A 31 -5.86 -5.60 -12.42
N GLU A 32 -5.05 -6.35 -13.19
CA GLU A 32 -3.63 -6.58 -12.88
C GLU A 32 -2.82 -5.28 -12.85
N ARG A 33 -3.18 -4.31 -13.70
CA ARG A 33 -2.43 -3.06 -13.88
C ARG A 33 -3.09 -1.89 -13.20
N GLU A 34 -4.41 -1.83 -13.22
CA GLU A 34 -5.17 -0.65 -12.80
C GLU A 34 -6.18 -1.02 -11.71
N ALA A 35 -6.24 -0.24 -10.63
CA ALA A 35 -7.27 -0.43 -9.59
C ALA A 35 -8.66 0.00 -10.08
N ALA A 36 -8.72 0.86 -11.09
CA ALA A 36 -9.94 1.28 -11.73
C ALA A 36 -9.68 1.60 -13.21
N PHE A 37 -10.61 1.23 -14.07
CA PHE A 37 -10.51 1.36 -15.53
C PHE A 37 -11.84 1.84 -16.11
N THR A 38 -11.81 2.42 -17.32
CA THR A 38 -13.04 2.89 -17.96
C THR A 38 -13.84 1.73 -18.55
N ARG A 39 -15.18 1.88 -18.59
CA ARG A 39 -16.05 0.95 -19.33
C ARG A 39 -15.60 0.80 -20.79
N SER A 40 -15.17 1.89 -21.42
CA SER A 40 -14.70 1.91 -22.80
C SER A 40 -13.46 1.05 -23.01
N ASP A 41 -12.47 1.15 -22.13
CA ASP A 41 -11.23 0.36 -22.26
C ASP A 41 -11.46 -1.11 -21.97
N LEU A 42 -12.32 -1.43 -21.00
CA LEU A 42 -12.77 -2.79 -20.74
C LEU A 42 -13.41 -3.42 -21.99
N LEU A 43 -14.34 -2.72 -22.61
CA LEU A 43 -15.04 -3.22 -23.80
C LEU A 43 -14.09 -3.35 -25.01
N LYS A 44 -13.13 -2.43 -25.19
CA LYS A 44 -12.12 -2.54 -26.26
C LYS A 44 -11.32 -3.84 -26.12
N VAL A 45 -10.77 -4.11 -24.93
CA VAL A 45 -9.98 -5.33 -24.69
C VAL A 45 -10.83 -6.58 -24.86
N ALA A 46 -12.07 -6.57 -24.33
CA ALA A 46 -12.99 -7.69 -24.46
C ALA A 46 -13.36 -7.97 -25.92
N LEU A 47 -13.62 -6.92 -26.72
CA LEU A 47 -13.93 -7.04 -28.14
C LEU A 47 -12.74 -7.60 -28.94
N THR A 48 -11.52 -7.14 -28.65
CA THR A 48 -10.30 -7.67 -29.28
C THR A 48 -10.13 -9.17 -28.98
N GLN A 49 -10.45 -9.62 -27.78
CA GLN A 49 -10.41 -11.04 -27.42
C GLN A 49 -11.57 -11.85 -28.02
N ALA A 50 -12.71 -11.20 -28.27
CA ALA A 50 -13.94 -11.80 -28.79
C ALA A 50 -14.08 -11.76 -30.32
N ILE A 51 -13.06 -11.33 -31.07
CA ILE A 51 -13.13 -11.18 -32.53
C ILE A 51 -13.67 -12.46 -33.19
N GLY A 52 -14.80 -12.31 -33.90
CA GLY A 52 -15.47 -13.41 -34.61
C GLY A 52 -16.21 -14.40 -33.72
N LYS A 53 -16.31 -14.17 -32.41
CA LYS A 53 -16.93 -15.08 -31.43
C LYS A 53 -18.09 -14.46 -30.65
N ALA A 54 -18.03 -13.15 -30.35
CA ALA A 54 -19.11 -12.46 -29.68
C ALA A 54 -19.22 -10.99 -30.12
N GLY A 55 -20.44 -10.46 -30.08
CA GLY A 55 -20.75 -9.08 -30.44
C GLY A 55 -20.76 -8.11 -29.26
N LEU A 56 -20.77 -6.81 -29.55
CA LEU A 56 -20.80 -5.75 -28.53
C LEU A 56 -22.05 -5.82 -27.63
N ASN A 57 -23.22 -6.19 -28.19
CA ASN A 57 -24.45 -6.36 -27.42
C ASN A 57 -24.37 -7.52 -26.41
N GLU A 58 -23.75 -8.63 -26.80
CA GLU A 58 -23.55 -9.77 -25.91
C GLU A 58 -22.58 -9.43 -24.78
N LEU A 59 -21.49 -8.72 -25.09
CA LEU A 59 -20.54 -8.24 -24.09
C LEU A 59 -21.19 -7.26 -23.11
N ASN A 60 -22.04 -6.34 -23.58
CA ASN A 60 -22.78 -5.44 -22.69
C ASN A 60 -23.74 -6.20 -21.77
N ASN A 61 -24.49 -7.17 -22.30
CA ASN A 61 -25.39 -7.98 -21.48
C ASN A 61 -24.64 -8.76 -20.39
N VAL A 62 -23.44 -9.28 -20.71
CA VAL A 62 -22.59 -9.95 -19.71
C VAL A 62 -22.04 -8.94 -18.70
N LEU A 63 -21.60 -7.77 -19.16
CA LEU A 63 -21.11 -6.70 -18.29
C LEU A 63 -22.16 -6.27 -17.28
N ASP A 64 -23.40 -6.04 -17.73
CA ASP A 64 -24.51 -5.65 -16.85
C ASP A 64 -24.80 -6.74 -15.80
N LYS A 65 -24.67 -8.03 -16.15
CA LYS A 65 -24.77 -9.15 -15.20
C LYS A 65 -23.65 -9.13 -14.16
N VAL A 66 -22.40 -8.94 -14.60
CA VAL A 66 -21.23 -8.86 -13.71
C VAL A 66 -21.34 -7.68 -12.75
N MET A 67 -21.84 -6.53 -13.22
CA MET A 67 -22.13 -5.37 -12.38
C MET A 67 -23.27 -5.62 -11.40
N THR A 68 -24.36 -6.27 -11.83
CA THR A 68 -25.50 -6.60 -10.97
C THR A 68 -25.13 -7.60 -9.86
N ASN A 69 -24.23 -8.54 -10.16
CA ASN A 69 -23.70 -9.49 -9.18
C ASN A 69 -22.70 -8.85 -8.20
N GLY A 70 -22.24 -7.62 -8.48
CA GLY A 70 -21.30 -6.89 -7.64
C GLY A 70 -19.84 -7.31 -7.82
N ASP A 71 -19.50 -8.05 -8.88
CA ASP A 71 -18.11 -8.41 -9.19
C ASP A 71 -17.33 -7.20 -9.75
N LEU A 72 -18.04 -6.33 -10.49
CA LEU A 72 -17.60 -4.99 -10.87
C LEU A 72 -18.46 -3.93 -10.19
N ILE A 73 -17.81 -2.91 -9.65
CA ILE A 73 -18.42 -1.80 -8.93
C ILE A 73 -18.17 -0.52 -9.73
N SER A 74 -19.19 0.33 -9.86
CA SER A 74 -19.02 1.63 -10.52
C SER A 74 -18.54 2.69 -9.52
N GLY A 75 -17.48 3.41 -9.89
CA GLY A 75 -16.97 4.57 -9.15
C GLY A 75 -17.53 5.92 -9.61
N GLY A 76 -18.55 5.92 -10.48
CA GLY A 76 -19.03 7.12 -11.18
C GLY A 76 -18.20 7.48 -12.43
N ASN A 77 -18.71 8.40 -13.26
CA ASN A 77 -18.04 8.86 -14.50
C ASN A 77 -17.52 7.74 -15.42
N GLU A 78 -18.29 6.66 -15.59
CA GLU A 78 -17.93 5.47 -16.38
C GLU A 78 -16.69 4.69 -15.90
N ILE A 79 -16.21 4.97 -14.68
CA ILE A 79 -15.13 4.24 -14.04
C ILE A 79 -15.69 2.98 -13.37
N LEU A 80 -15.00 1.86 -13.58
CA LEU A 80 -15.28 0.56 -13.00
C LEU A 80 -14.08 0.10 -12.18
N THR A 81 -14.35 -0.58 -11.07
CA THR A 81 -13.36 -1.26 -10.24
C THR A 81 -13.84 -2.67 -9.92
N THR A 82 -12.93 -3.56 -9.52
CA THR A 82 -13.29 -4.92 -9.09
C THR A 82 -13.61 -4.95 -7.60
N LYS A 83 -14.49 -5.86 -7.20
CA LYS A 83 -14.76 -6.12 -5.78
C LYS A 83 -13.47 -6.47 -5.01
N GLU A 84 -12.55 -7.18 -5.66
CA GLU A 84 -11.26 -7.54 -5.09
C GLU A 84 -10.39 -6.30 -4.82
N ALA A 85 -10.33 -5.35 -5.76
CA ALA A 85 -9.59 -4.10 -5.58
C ALA A 85 -10.12 -3.29 -4.38
N VAL A 86 -11.44 -3.16 -4.27
CA VAL A 86 -12.09 -2.51 -3.11
C VAL A 86 -11.76 -3.24 -1.81
N ALA A 87 -11.83 -4.58 -1.81
CA ALA A 87 -11.51 -5.37 -0.63
C ALA A 87 -10.05 -5.19 -0.16
N PHE A 88 -9.09 -5.02 -1.08
CA PHE A 88 -7.71 -4.68 -0.70
C PHE A 88 -7.62 -3.32 -0.02
N GLU A 89 -8.28 -2.29 -0.56
CA GLU A 89 -8.28 -0.94 0.03
C GLU A 89 -8.92 -0.93 1.42
N GLU A 90 -10.09 -1.57 1.57
CA GLU A 90 -10.77 -1.72 2.85
C GLU A 90 -9.89 -2.45 3.87
N SER A 91 -9.21 -3.53 3.45
CA SER A 91 -8.30 -4.29 4.31
C SER A 91 -7.11 -3.44 4.77
N ILE A 92 -6.48 -2.68 3.87
CA ILE A 92 -5.40 -1.74 4.19
C ILE A 92 -5.86 -0.74 5.26
N ILE A 93 -6.97 -0.06 5.02
CA ILE A 93 -7.49 0.98 5.94
C ILE A 93 -7.83 0.35 7.30
N LYS A 94 -8.54 -0.78 7.29
CA LYS A 94 -8.98 -1.48 8.50
C LYS A 94 -7.80 -1.86 9.39
N ASN A 95 -6.78 -2.52 8.82
CA ASN A 95 -5.64 -3.01 9.59
C ASN A 95 -4.74 -1.87 10.08
N VAL A 96 -4.57 -0.81 9.28
CA VAL A 96 -3.85 0.40 9.73
C VAL A 96 -4.58 1.06 10.89
N LYS A 97 -5.90 1.25 10.81
CA LYS A 97 -6.71 1.80 11.91
C LYS A 97 -6.65 0.93 13.17
N ALA A 98 -6.68 -0.39 13.01
CA ALA A 98 -6.58 -1.34 14.12
C ALA A 98 -5.19 -1.31 14.79
N GLY A 99 -4.14 -0.84 14.10
CA GLY A 99 -2.80 -0.69 14.62
C GLY A 99 -2.51 0.63 15.36
N ILE A 100 -3.48 1.52 15.51
CA ILE A 100 -3.30 2.82 16.17
C ILE A 100 -3.21 2.63 17.69
N ASN A 101 -2.19 3.20 18.32
CA ASN A 101 -1.93 3.12 19.77
C ASN A 101 -1.84 1.68 20.33
N THR A 102 -1.35 0.71 19.55
CA THR A 102 -1.27 -0.70 19.98
C THR A 102 0.13 -1.17 20.33
N ILE A 103 1.18 -0.39 20.04
CA ILE A 103 2.58 -0.79 20.29
C ILE A 103 3.27 0.12 21.31
N LYS A 104 4.26 -0.44 22.00
CA LYS A 104 5.21 0.32 22.83
C LYS A 104 6.17 1.10 21.92
N PRO A 105 6.43 2.40 22.19
CA PRO A 105 7.45 3.14 21.47
C PRO A 105 8.84 2.54 21.72
N LEU A 106 9.77 2.72 20.77
CA LEU A 106 11.14 2.20 20.90
C LEU A 106 11.93 2.98 21.96
N MET A 107 11.61 4.26 22.15
CA MET A 107 12.17 5.13 23.17
C MET A 107 11.23 6.28 23.52
N SER A 108 11.55 7.01 24.58
CA SER A 108 10.82 8.24 24.91
C SER A 108 11.13 9.37 23.93
N GLY A 109 10.21 10.33 23.81
CA GLY A 109 10.43 11.51 22.96
C GLY A 109 11.61 12.38 23.39
N ASP A 110 11.87 12.46 24.70
CA ASP A 110 13.00 13.24 25.23
C ASP A 110 14.34 12.58 24.89
N GLU A 111 14.42 11.25 24.95
CA GLU A 111 15.59 10.49 24.50
C GLU A 111 15.80 10.64 23.00
N ALA A 112 14.75 10.48 22.20
CA ALA A 112 14.83 10.64 20.74
C ALA A 112 15.35 12.04 20.37
N ARG A 113 14.78 13.10 20.94
CA ARG A 113 15.24 14.48 20.69
C ARG A 113 16.69 14.67 21.11
N LYS A 114 17.08 14.20 22.31
CA LYS A 114 18.46 14.31 22.79
C LYS A 114 19.47 13.65 21.86
N GLN A 115 19.13 12.50 21.27
CA GLN A 115 20.00 11.80 20.30
C GLN A 115 20.05 12.51 18.94
N LEU A 116 18.94 13.11 18.51
CA LEU A 116 18.84 13.80 17.22
C LEU A 116 19.39 15.22 17.24
N GLU A 117 19.44 15.89 18.40
CA GLU A 117 19.98 17.25 18.55
C GLU A 117 21.36 17.47 17.91
N PRO A 118 22.40 16.65 18.19
CA PRO A 118 23.74 16.85 17.63
C PRO A 118 23.86 16.54 16.13
N THR A 119 22.82 16.01 15.49
CA THR A 119 22.87 15.65 14.06
C THR A 119 22.70 16.87 13.17
N HIS A 120 23.25 16.80 11.96
CA HIS A 120 23.06 17.82 10.90
C HIS A 120 21.76 17.62 10.09
N LEU A 121 20.78 16.91 10.65
CA LEU A 121 19.49 16.68 10.00
C LEU A 121 18.67 17.97 9.95
N THR A 122 17.87 18.11 8.88
CA THR A 122 16.85 19.15 8.80
C THR A 122 15.76 18.92 9.84
N LYS A 123 14.95 19.96 10.12
CA LYS A 123 13.82 19.84 11.04
C LYS A 123 12.87 18.69 10.66
N GLY A 124 12.46 18.60 9.39
CA GLY A 124 11.58 17.53 8.92
C GLY A 124 12.21 16.14 8.99
N GLN A 125 13.53 16.03 8.80
CA GLN A 125 14.26 14.77 8.99
C GLN A 125 14.29 14.36 10.48
N LYS A 126 14.52 15.31 11.40
CA LYS A 126 14.45 15.04 12.85
C LYS A 126 13.04 14.60 13.27
N GLU A 127 12.00 15.29 12.80
CA GLU A 127 10.59 14.92 13.04
C GLU A 127 10.28 13.50 12.53
N ALA A 128 10.80 13.13 11.37
CA ALA A 128 10.66 11.78 10.83
C ALA A 128 11.34 10.72 11.71
N CYS A 129 12.59 10.95 12.13
CA CYS A 129 13.29 10.05 13.05
C CYS A 129 12.59 9.95 14.41
N GLU A 130 12.11 11.06 14.96
CA GLU A 130 11.33 11.08 16.20
C GLU A 130 10.06 10.26 16.03
N LEU A 131 9.29 10.43 14.95
CA LEU A 131 8.09 9.64 14.71
C LEU A 131 8.38 8.13 14.62
N ILE A 132 9.43 7.73 13.90
CA ILE A 132 9.85 6.32 13.78
C ILE A 132 10.11 5.68 15.15
N THR A 133 10.76 6.43 16.04
CA THR A 133 11.26 5.89 17.31
C THR A 133 10.27 6.02 18.46
N THR A 134 9.32 6.96 18.38
CA THR A 134 8.42 7.32 19.48
C THR A 134 6.95 7.00 19.24
N THR A 135 6.59 6.55 18.03
CA THR A 135 5.19 6.23 17.72
C THR A 135 4.67 5.05 18.54
N THR A 136 3.39 5.13 18.88
CA THR A 136 2.57 4.07 19.48
C THR A 136 1.72 3.33 18.44
N ASP A 137 1.81 3.72 17.16
CA ASP A 137 1.06 3.11 16.07
C ASP A 137 1.92 2.08 15.32
N GLN A 138 1.32 0.96 14.91
CA GLN A 138 2.00 -0.07 14.10
C GLN A 138 2.46 0.45 12.74
N PHE A 139 1.73 1.40 12.15
CA PHE A 139 2.00 1.88 10.81
C PHE A 139 2.15 3.39 10.81
N ILE A 140 3.26 3.87 10.26
CA ILE A 140 3.50 5.29 10.02
C ILE A 140 4.03 5.50 8.61
N MET A 141 3.91 6.73 8.11
CA MET A 141 4.45 7.12 6.81
C MET A 141 5.43 8.28 6.95
N ILE A 142 6.54 8.20 6.21
CA ILE A 142 7.46 9.30 6.01
C ILE A 142 7.42 9.71 4.55
N GLN A 143 7.05 10.96 4.32
CA GLN A 143 6.86 11.53 3.00
C GLN A 143 8.02 12.50 2.69
N GLY A 144 8.72 12.26 1.57
CA GLY A 144 9.79 13.13 1.10
C GLY A 144 10.08 12.96 -0.39
N TYR A 145 10.38 14.05 -1.09
CA TYR A 145 10.69 14.00 -2.53
C TYR A 145 11.97 13.22 -2.84
N ALA A 146 12.20 12.97 -4.13
CA ALA A 146 13.54 12.67 -4.61
C ALA A 146 14.52 13.77 -4.13
N GLY A 147 15.64 13.35 -3.55
CA GLY A 147 16.68 14.27 -3.08
C GLY A 147 16.46 14.91 -1.70
N THR A 148 15.36 14.68 -0.99
CA THR A 148 15.15 15.23 0.38
C THR A 148 15.97 14.52 1.47
N GLY A 149 16.87 13.61 1.09
CA GLY A 149 17.73 12.89 2.01
C GLY A 149 17.03 11.77 2.78
N LYS A 150 16.05 11.07 2.18
CA LYS A 150 15.39 9.88 2.78
C LYS A 150 16.42 8.88 3.31
N THR A 151 17.42 8.52 2.51
CA THR A 151 18.50 7.60 2.89
C THR A 151 19.30 8.12 4.11
N THR A 152 19.57 9.43 4.17
CA THR A 152 20.27 10.05 5.31
C THR A 152 19.42 10.00 6.57
N MET A 153 18.13 10.34 6.47
CA MET A 153 17.17 10.23 7.58
C MET A 153 17.02 8.79 8.06
N THR A 154 16.87 7.83 7.15
CA THR A 154 16.77 6.40 7.48
C THR A 154 18.02 5.91 8.19
N ARG A 155 19.22 6.30 7.74
CA ARG A 155 20.48 5.99 8.44
C ARG A 155 20.47 6.51 9.87
N SER A 156 20.11 7.78 10.07
CA SER A 156 20.04 8.36 11.41
C SER A 156 18.98 7.70 12.30
N ALA A 157 17.84 7.29 11.75
CA ALA A 157 16.84 6.52 12.49
C ALA A 157 17.40 5.15 12.92
N ILE A 158 18.08 4.43 12.03
CA ILE A 158 18.74 3.15 12.34
C ILE A 158 19.80 3.34 13.43
N ASP A 159 20.65 4.35 13.32
CA ASP A 159 21.70 4.64 14.30
C ASP A 159 21.11 4.98 15.67
N THR A 160 20.02 5.75 15.69
CA THR A 160 19.28 6.12 16.92
C THR A 160 18.68 4.88 17.59
N ILE A 161 18.05 4.00 16.81
CA ILE A 161 17.50 2.73 17.30
C ILE A 161 18.63 1.89 17.90
N ARG A 162 19.71 1.62 17.14
CA ARG A 162 20.86 0.82 17.58
C ARG A 162 21.50 1.35 18.86
N HIS A 163 21.62 2.66 18.98
CA HIS A 163 22.15 3.28 20.19
C HIS A 163 21.30 2.95 21.42
N VAL A 164 19.97 3.07 21.34
CA VAL A 164 19.09 2.75 22.47
C VAL A 164 19.04 1.25 22.76
N GLN A 165 19.07 0.39 21.75
CA GLN A 165 19.17 -1.06 21.94
C GLN A 165 20.42 -1.43 22.75
N SER A 166 21.55 -0.77 22.46
CA SER A 166 22.81 -1.01 23.18
C SER A 166 22.77 -0.65 24.67
N MET A 167 21.82 0.22 25.07
CA MET A 167 21.65 0.65 26.46
C MET A 167 20.57 -0.13 27.21
N THR A 168 19.53 -0.59 26.51
CA THR A 168 18.32 -1.18 27.12
C THR A 168 18.28 -2.71 27.04
N HIS A 169 19.15 -3.33 26.24
CA HIS A 169 19.10 -4.75 25.89
C HIS A 169 17.77 -5.20 25.22
N GLU A 170 16.92 -4.25 24.80
CA GLU A 170 15.74 -4.54 23.98
C GLU A 170 16.17 -4.65 22.52
N GLU A 171 16.25 -5.86 21.95
CA GLU A 171 16.52 -6.05 20.53
C GLU A 171 15.28 -5.76 19.67
N VAL A 172 15.55 -5.17 18.51
CA VAL A 172 14.59 -4.77 17.47
C VAL A 172 15.22 -5.20 16.16
N LYS A 173 14.57 -6.16 15.49
CA LYS A 173 14.98 -6.64 14.17
C LYS A 173 14.59 -5.60 13.12
N LEU A 174 15.57 -5.10 12.38
CA LEU A 174 15.35 -4.16 11.28
C LEU A 174 15.37 -4.92 9.95
N ILE A 175 14.24 -4.90 9.23
CA ILE A 175 14.11 -5.49 7.90
C ILE A 175 13.65 -4.39 6.94
N ALA A 176 14.32 -4.25 5.80
CA ALA A 176 13.85 -3.39 4.72
C ALA A 176 13.27 -4.21 3.58
N VAL A 177 12.16 -3.72 3.03
CA VAL A 177 11.54 -4.27 1.84
C VAL A 177 11.35 -3.15 0.83
N ALA A 178 11.56 -3.44 -0.44
CA ALA A 178 11.36 -2.46 -1.50
C ALA A 178 10.89 -3.16 -2.80
N PRO A 179 10.17 -2.46 -3.68
CA PRO A 179 9.68 -3.04 -4.94
C PRO A 179 10.80 -3.28 -5.95
N THR A 180 11.88 -2.49 -5.92
CA THR A 180 12.98 -2.57 -6.91
C THR A 180 14.27 -3.10 -6.29
N HIS A 181 15.07 -3.84 -7.07
CA HIS A 181 16.39 -4.29 -6.63
C HIS A 181 17.36 -3.15 -6.32
N GLN A 182 17.18 -1.98 -6.95
CA GLN A 182 18.03 -0.82 -6.69
C GLN A 182 17.77 -0.26 -5.28
N ALA A 183 16.52 -0.03 -4.91
CA ALA A 183 16.15 0.39 -3.55
C ALA A 183 16.61 -0.64 -2.49
N VAL A 184 16.48 -1.95 -2.78
CA VAL A 184 17.04 -2.99 -1.90
C VAL A 184 18.54 -2.84 -1.68
N LYS A 185 19.32 -2.57 -2.74
CA LYS A 185 20.78 -2.36 -2.61
C LYS A 185 21.10 -1.13 -1.75
N GLU A 186 20.36 -0.05 -1.91
CA GLU A 186 20.52 1.16 -1.12
C GLU A 186 20.22 0.92 0.36
N MET A 187 19.16 0.18 0.67
CA MET A 187 18.85 -0.21 2.05
C MET A 187 19.89 -1.15 2.65
N ARG A 188 20.43 -2.12 1.89
CA ARG A 188 21.55 -2.98 2.35
C ARG A 188 22.81 -2.16 2.65
N ALA A 189 23.07 -1.09 1.90
CA ALA A 189 24.21 -0.20 2.15
C ALA A 189 24.09 0.57 3.47
N LEU A 190 22.90 0.59 4.11
CA LEU A 190 22.69 1.08 5.48
C LEU A 190 23.00 0.02 6.55
N GLY A 191 23.41 -1.18 6.14
CA GLY A 191 23.79 -2.26 7.04
C GLY A 191 22.61 -2.95 7.71
N ILE A 192 21.43 -2.96 7.09
CA ILE A 192 20.24 -3.69 7.54
C ILE A 192 19.90 -4.81 6.54
N GLU A 193 19.19 -5.83 7.03
CA GLU A 193 18.63 -6.88 6.19
C GLU A 193 17.66 -6.24 5.20
N ALA A 194 17.80 -6.53 3.90
CA ALA A 194 16.84 -6.04 2.92
C ALA A 194 16.62 -7.01 1.77
N GLN A 195 15.41 -7.04 1.24
CA GLN A 195 15.01 -7.85 0.09
C GLN A 195 13.84 -7.24 -0.67
N THR A 196 13.47 -7.82 -1.81
CA THR A 196 12.31 -7.29 -2.56
C THR A 196 11.02 -7.61 -1.80
N LEU A 197 10.01 -6.75 -1.95
CA LEU A 197 8.71 -6.96 -1.32
C LEU A 197 8.11 -8.32 -1.71
N LYS A 198 8.19 -8.70 -2.98
CA LYS A 198 7.67 -9.99 -3.46
C LYS A 198 8.36 -11.19 -2.80
N SER A 199 9.69 -11.17 -2.70
CA SER A 199 10.45 -12.23 -2.02
C SER A 199 10.07 -12.32 -0.55
N PHE A 200 10.00 -11.17 0.13
CA PHE A 200 9.57 -11.12 1.52
C PHE A 200 8.16 -11.69 1.74
N LEU A 201 7.20 -11.34 0.89
CA LEU A 201 5.82 -11.85 0.99
C LEU A 201 5.75 -13.37 0.78
N ILE A 202 6.54 -13.92 -0.15
CA ILE A 202 6.63 -15.38 -0.37
C ILE A 202 7.23 -16.07 0.86
N GLU A 203 8.32 -15.53 1.40
CA GLU A 203 8.97 -16.08 2.60
C GLU A 203 8.01 -16.08 3.79
N GLN A 204 7.31 -14.98 4.04
CA GLN A 204 6.30 -14.89 5.12
C GLN A 204 5.07 -15.77 4.90
N GLU A 205 4.83 -16.27 3.69
CA GLU A 205 3.77 -17.25 3.42
C GLU A 205 4.24 -18.66 3.77
N GLN A 206 5.53 -18.95 3.57
CA GLN A 206 6.13 -20.24 3.90
C GLN A 206 6.44 -20.36 5.39
N GLU A 207 6.97 -19.29 5.99
CA GLU A 207 7.35 -19.22 7.40
C GLU A 207 7.12 -17.81 7.95
N ALA A 208 6.23 -17.69 8.94
CA ALA A 208 5.99 -16.42 9.62
C ALA A 208 7.19 -16.07 10.52
N THR A 209 8.06 -15.16 10.06
CA THR A 209 9.27 -14.76 10.80
C THR A 209 9.16 -13.38 11.47
N LEU A 210 8.06 -12.65 11.25
CA LEU A 210 7.78 -11.37 11.90
C LEU A 210 7.38 -11.55 13.37
N SER A 211 7.82 -10.61 14.22
CA SER A 211 7.41 -10.50 15.63
C SER A 211 7.19 -9.05 16.07
N LYS A 212 6.67 -8.84 17.28
CA LYS A 212 6.50 -7.51 17.90
C LYS A 212 7.80 -6.70 18.06
N GLU A 213 8.96 -7.38 18.04
CA GLU A 213 10.29 -6.78 18.01
C GLU A 213 10.78 -6.45 16.60
N THR A 214 9.95 -6.59 15.56
CA THR A 214 10.36 -6.31 14.18
C THR A 214 9.88 -4.94 13.72
N LEU A 215 10.79 -4.12 13.17
CA LEU A 215 10.48 -2.91 12.42
C LEU A 215 10.78 -3.17 10.94
N VAL A 216 9.73 -3.14 10.14
CA VAL A 216 9.79 -3.22 8.68
C VAL A 216 9.89 -1.82 8.10
N LEU A 217 10.90 -1.57 7.27
CA LEU A 217 11.03 -0.34 6.48
C LEU A 217 10.59 -0.65 5.05
N LEU A 218 9.42 -0.16 4.65
CA LEU A 218 8.98 -0.25 3.25
C LEU A 218 9.49 0.97 2.49
N ASP A 219 10.54 0.79 1.70
CA ASP A 219 11.07 1.85 0.83
C ASP A 219 10.39 1.87 -0.53
N GLU A 220 10.30 3.05 -1.15
CA GLU A 220 9.54 3.30 -2.38
C GLU A 220 8.09 2.81 -2.32
N SER A 221 7.41 3.07 -1.19
CA SER A 221 6.02 2.68 -0.93
C SER A 221 5.02 3.18 -1.98
N SER A 222 5.33 4.27 -2.70
CA SER A 222 4.49 4.80 -3.78
C SER A 222 4.45 3.90 -5.01
N MET A 223 5.37 2.95 -5.16
CA MET A 223 5.38 1.98 -6.27
C MET A 223 4.68 0.66 -5.91
N VAL A 224 4.16 0.50 -4.69
CA VAL A 224 3.56 -0.75 -4.22
C VAL A 224 2.08 -0.84 -4.59
N SER A 225 1.67 -1.97 -5.18
CA SER A 225 0.27 -2.26 -5.49
C SER A 225 -0.61 -2.41 -4.24
N ASN A 226 -1.92 -2.17 -4.35
CA ASN A 226 -2.89 -2.41 -3.28
C ASN A 226 -2.84 -3.87 -2.78
N ARG A 227 -2.69 -4.83 -3.71
CA ARG A 227 -2.60 -6.26 -3.37
C ARG A 227 -1.41 -6.56 -2.47
N ASP A 228 -0.22 -6.13 -2.87
CA ASP A 228 1.00 -6.42 -2.09
C ASP A 228 1.02 -5.63 -0.78
N CYS A 229 0.53 -4.38 -0.80
CA CYS A 229 0.41 -3.57 0.41
C CYS A 229 -0.56 -4.20 1.41
N ALA A 230 -1.73 -4.67 0.96
CA ALA A 230 -2.70 -5.36 1.81
C ALA A 230 -2.09 -6.62 2.43
N SER A 231 -1.38 -7.43 1.64
CA SER A 231 -0.70 -8.63 2.14
C SER A 231 0.39 -8.30 3.17
N LEU A 232 1.22 -7.30 2.89
CA LEU A 232 2.26 -6.83 3.80
C LEU A 232 1.68 -6.33 5.13
N ILE A 233 0.69 -5.44 5.06
CA ILE A 233 0.03 -4.83 6.23
C ILE A 233 -0.65 -5.92 7.07
N GLN A 234 -1.34 -6.88 6.45
CA GLN A 234 -1.97 -7.98 7.17
C GLN A 234 -0.93 -8.79 7.97
N LYS A 235 0.17 -9.20 7.33
CA LYS A 235 1.24 -9.97 7.98
C LYS A 235 1.91 -9.21 9.14
N ILE A 236 2.12 -7.90 8.97
CA ILE A 236 2.65 -7.04 10.04
C ILE A 236 1.65 -6.90 11.19
N HIS A 237 0.37 -6.68 10.87
CA HIS A 237 -0.69 -6.53 11.86
C HIS A 237 -0.81 -7.79 12.72
N ASP A 238 -0.88 -8.97 12.09
CA ASP A 238 -1.07 -10.26 12.77
C ASP A 238 0.12 -10.64 13.66
N SER A 239 1.34 -10.25 13.27
CA SER A 239 2.56 -10.51 14.05
C SER A 239 2.80 -9.51 15.19
N GLY A 240 2.05 -8.39 15.20
CA GLY A 240 2.29 -7.28 16.12
C GLY A 240 3.55 -6.47 15.81
N ALA A 241 4.19 -6.72 14.66
CA ALA A 241 5.32 -5.94 14.17
C ALA A 241 4.91 -4.50 13.87
N ARG A 242 5.91 -3.65 13.62
CA ARG A 242 5.69 -2.25 13.20
C ARG A 242 6.29 -2.00 11.82
N CYS A 243 5.78 -0.99 11.13
CA CYS A 243 6.17 -0.64 9.78
C CYS A 243 6.24 0.87 9.56
N THR A 244 7.35 1.29 8.95
CA THR A 244 7.54 2.64 8.45
C THR A 244 7.53 2.59 6.93
N MET A 245 6.53 3.24 6.33
CA MET A 245 6.41 3.40 4.89
C MET A 245 7.17 4.66 4.47
N LEU A 246 8.24 4.51 3.68
CA LEU A 246 9.01 5.61 3.10
C LEU A 246 8.55 5.79 1.65
N GLY A 247 8.33 7.02 1.22
CA GLY A 247 7.97 7.23 -0.17
C GLY A 247 7.77 8.67 -0.58
N ASP A 248 7.36 8.79 -1.83
CA ASP A 248 7.00 10.05 -2.45
C ASP A 248 5.63 9.92 -3.15
N ILE A 249 4.56 10.44 -2.53
CA ILE A 249 3.21 10.44 -3.12
C ILE A 249 3.11 11.22 -4.44
N SER A 250 4.05 12.14 -4.71
CA SER A 250 4.07 12.95 -5.93
C SER A 250 4.73 12.23 -7.11
N GLN A 251 5.60 11.26 -6.83
CA GLN A 251 6.14 10.37 -7.86
C GLN A 251 5.04 9.40 -8.28
N HIS A 252 4.22 9.86 -9.22
CA HIS A 252 3.22 9.06 -9.92
C HIS A 252 3.92 8.05 -10.82
N GLN A 253 4.40 6.94 -10.25
CA GLN A 253 4.99 5.83 -11.02
C GLN A 253 4.42 4.45 -10.71
N SER A 254 3.44 4.29 -9.79
CA SER A 254 2.70 3.03 -9.74
C SER A 254 1.78 2.92 -10.96
N ILE A 255 2.31 2.23 -11.98
CA ILE A 255 1.56 1.67 -13.11
C ILE A 255 0.78 0.41 -12.65
N GLU A 256 0.95 -0.01 -11.39
CA GLU A 256 0.27 -1.15 -10.78
C GLU A 256 -0.92 -0.74 -9.90
N SER A 257 -1.87 -1.67 -9.79
CA SER A 257 -3.21 -1.54 -9.22
C SER A 257 -3.27 -0.77 -7.88
N GLY A 258 -3.55 0.54 -7.94
CA GLY A 258 -3.94 1.38 -6.80
C GLY A 258 -2.84 2.26 -6.21
N LYS A 259 -3.21 3.04 -5.18
CA LYS A 259 -2.31 4.01 -4.51
C LYS A 259 -2.48 3.93 -2.98
N PRO A 260 -1.92 2.91 -2.30
CA PRO A 260 -2.13 2.67 -0.88
C PRO A 260 -1.79 3.87 0.00
N SER A 261 -0.60 4.45 -0.21
CA SER A 261 -0.13 5.61 0.55
C SER A 261 -1.05 6.81 0.38
N LYS A 262 -1.58 6.99 -0.84
CA LYS A 262 -2.55 8.06 -1.14
C LYS A 262 -3.79 7.85 -0.29
N ILE A 263 -4.44 6.69 -0.40
CA ILE A 263 -5.68 6.33 0.32
C ILE A 263 -5.54 6.52 1.83
N LEU A 264 -4.45 6.01 2.43
CA LEU A 264 -4.20 6.15 3.87
C LEU A 264 -4.08 7.60 4.32
N ILE A 265 -3.46 8.46 3.49
CA ILE A 265 -3.39 9.90 3.74
C ILE A 265 -4.76 10.57 3.59
N GLN A 266 -5.56 10.19 2.58
CA GLN A 266 -6.91 10.73 2.36
C GLN A 266 -7.82 10.44 3.55
N GLU A 267 -7.83 9.18 3.99
CA GLU A 267 -8.64 8.71 5.09
C GLU A 267 -8.15 9.21 6.46
N GLY A 268 -7.03 9.93 6.52
CA GLY A 268 -6.44 10.41 7.78
C GLY A 268 -6.08 9.27 8.76
N SER A 269 -5.88 8.05 8.24
CA SER A 269 -5.76 6.84 9.07
C SER A 269 -4.33 6.54 9.50
N ILE A 270 -3.35 7.26 8.95
CA ILE A 270 -1.93 7.07 9.22
C ILE A 270 -1.27 8.38 9.65
N LYS A 271 -0.38 8.31 10.64
CA LYS A 271 0.50 9.44 10.99
C LYS A 271 1.56 9.62 9.91
N VAL A 272 1.76 10.87 9.49
CA VAL A 272 2.69 11.23 8.41
C VAL A 272 3.68 12.26 8.92
N ALA A 273 4.98 11.99 8.78
CA ALA A 273 6.02 13.01 8.89
C ALA A 273 6.44 13.47 7.49
N CYS A 274 6.54 14.79 7.29
CA CYS A 274 6.96 15.39 6.03
C CYS A 274 8.39 15.92 6.17
N MET A 275 9.29 15.53 5.28
CA MET A 275 10.73 15.82 5.41
C MET A 275 11.12 17.27 5.07
N ASP A 276 10.24 18.02 4.43
CA ASP A 276 10.44 19.42 4.04
C ASP A 276 9.11 20.20 4.06
N ASP A 277 9.18 21.53 4.16
CA ASP A 277 8.01 22.40 4.26
C ASP A 277 7.20 22.40 2.95
N LEU A 278 7.85 22.33 1.78
CA LEU A 278 7.16 22.18 0.48
C LEU A 278 6.34 20.88 0.42
N VAL A 279 6.92 19.79 0.90
CA VAL A 279 6.24 18.49 1.00
C VAL A 279 5.04 18.60 1.95
N ARG A 280 5.21 19.28 3.08
CA ARG A 280 4.16 19.49 4.07
C ARG A 280 2.99 20.29 3.48
N GLN A 281 3.27 21.35 2.73
CA GLN A 281 2.25 22.15 2.05
C GLN A 281 1.43 21.30 1.07
N GLN A 282 2.08 20.47 0.25
CA GLN A 282 1.35 19.59 -0.67
C GLN A 282 0.48 18.56 0.03
N VAL A 283 0.93 17.95 1.13
CA VAL A 283 0.09 17.02 1.90
C VAL A 283 -1.15 17.75 2.45
N ILE A 284 -1.01 19.00 2.88
CA ILE A 284 -2.12 19.84 3.34
C ILE A 284 -3.07 20.19 2.19
N GLU A 285 -2.56 20.67 1.06
CA GLU A 285 -3.35 21.00 -0.13
C GLU A 285 -4.09 19.79 -0.66
N TYR A 286 -3.42 18.65 -0.69
CA TYR A 286 -3.98 17.38 -1.10
C TYR A 286 -5.14 16.96 -0.21
N LYS A 287 -4.98 17.03 1.13
CA LYS A 287 -6.07 16.78 2.08
C LYS A 287 -7.25 17.73 1.87
N LYS A 288 -6.98 19.04 1.71
CA LYS A 288 -8.02 20.05 1.46
C LYS A 288 -8.79 19.81 0.16
N ALA A 289 -8.10 19.46 -0.92
CA ALA A 289 -8.73 19.17 -2.20
C ALA A 289 -9.73 18.00 -2.08
N ILE A 290 -9.38 16.98 -1.29
CA ILE A 290 -10.26 15.83 -1.03
C ILE A 290 -11.46 16.24 -0.17
N GLU A 291 -11.22 16.96 0.92
CA GLU A 291 -12.30 17.46 1.78
C GLU A 291 -13.31 18.28 0.95
N THR A 292 -12.80 19.15 0.09
CA THR A 292 -13.60 19.98 -0.82
C THR A 292 -14.44 19.13 -1.77
N LEU A 293 -13.85 18.11 -2.41
CA LEU A 293 -14.54 17.15 -3.28
C LEU A 293 -15.64 16.38 -2.54
N ILE A 294 -15.38 15.94 -1.31
CA ILE A 294 -16.37 15.22 -0.48
C ILE A 294 -17.51 16.14 -0.07
N THR A 295 -17.23 17.41 0.23
CA THR A 295 -18.25 18.41 0.60
C THR A 295 -19.04 18.97 -0.60
N GLY A 296 -18.65 18.61 -1.84
CA GLY A 296 -19.34 19.04 -3.06
C GLY A 296 -19.10 20.50 -3.46
N ASP A 297 -18.13 21.19 -2.86
CA ASP A 297 -17.86 22.62 -3.06
C ASP A 297 -16.80 22.80 -4.16
N ILE A 298 -17.12 22.32 -5.37
CA ILE A 298 -16.17 22.16 -6.50
C ILE A 298 -15.49 23.48 -6.90
N ASP A 299 -16.11 24.63 -6.60
CA ASP A 299 -15.57 25.97 -6.90
C ASP A 299 -14.32 26.36 -6.07
N LYS A 300 -13.99 25.61 -5.00
CA LYS A 300 -12.78 25.84 -4.18
C LYS A 300 -11.60 24.93 -4.51
N ALA A 301 -11.77 23.99 -5.43
CA ALA A 301 -10.76 22.98 -5.77
C ALA A 301 -9.84 23.36 -6.95
N LEU A 302 -10.01 24.56 -7.54
CA LEU A 302 -9.21 25.10 -8.65
C LEU A 302 -8.21 26.17 -8.18
#